data_AF-A0A8J5CR48-F1
#
_entry.id   AF-A0A8J5CR48-F1
#
_cell.length_a   1.000
_cell.length_b   1.000
_cell.length_c   1.000
_cell.angle_alpha   90.00
_cell.angle_beta   90.00
_cell.angle_gamma   90.00
#
_symmetry.space_group_name_H-M   'P 1'
#
loop_
_entity.id
_entity.type
_entity.pdbx_description
1 polymer ?
#
loop_
_entity_poly.entity_id
_entity_poly.type
_entity_poly.pdbx_seq_one_letter_code
_entity_poly.pdbx_strand_id
1 'polypeptide(L)'
;MVFPFNNFMNHPYMTVTVNCKQFQLLERFTVIIYNKTSNLDSVNEARRELFSQKNWPMEKIPPTQEALLQHTLRAVYQAGIWEPVINVSRSLQPQRALDGL
;
A
#
# COMPACT_ATOMS: atom_id res chain seq x y z
N MET A 1 -11.65 10.17 0.30
CA MET A 1 -10.93 8.90 0.50
C MET A 1 -9.44 9.20 0.33
N VAL A 2 -8.68 9.32 1.43
CA VAL A 2 -7.24 9.61 1.36
C VAL A 2 -6.55 8.31 0.96
N PHE A 3 -5.97 8.26 -0.24
CA PHE A 3 -5.19 7.10 -0.67
C PHE A 3 -3.98 6.98 0.27
N PRO A 4 -3.85 5.88 1.05
CA PRO A 4 -2.74 5.71 2.00
C PRO A 4 -1.37 5.79 1.32
N PHE A 5 -1.34 5.57 0.00
CA PHE A 5 -0.16 5.62 -0.83
C PHE A 5 0.36 7.02 -1.16
N ASN A 6 -0.47 8.07 -1.03
CA ASN A 6 -0.09 9.41 -1.48
C ASN A 6 1.05 10.02 -0.63
N ASN A 7 1.18 9.60 0.63
CA ASN A 7 2.29 10.02 1.50
C ASN A 7 3.62 9.36 1.10
N PHE A 8 3.61 8.16 0.54
CA PHE A 8 4.83 7.46 0.15
C PHE A 8 5.43 7.98 -1.16
N MET A 9 4.59 8.49 -2.06
CA MET A 9 5.02 8.95 -3.39
C MET A 9 5.87 10.22 -3.36
N ASN A 10 5.64 11.11 -2.39
CA ASN A 10 6.34 12.40 -2.32
C ASN A 10 7.66 12.35 -1.51
N HIS A 11 7.95 11.21 -0.88
CA HIS A 11 9.14 11.01 -0.06
C HIS A 11 9.79 9.66 -0.41
N PRO A 12 10.40 9.54 -1.60
CA PRO A 12 11.27 8.40 -1.87
C PRO A 12 12.32 8.37 -0.76
N TYR A 13 12.63 7.18 -0.23
CA TYR A 13 13.50 6.97 0.94
C TYR A 13 12.88 7.23 2.33
N MET A 14 11.57 7.45 2.44
CA MET A 14 10.91 7.42 3.75
C MET A 14 11.18 6.08 4.46
N THR A 15 11.71 6.14 5.68
CA THR A 15 11.84 4.96 6.53
C THR A 15 10.45 4.59 7.05
N VAL A 16 9.92 3.46 6.58
CA VAL A 16 8.66 2.90 7.07
C VAL A 16 8.96 1.88 8.15
N THR A 17 8.29 2.00 9.30
CA THR A 17 8.42 1.09 10.43
C THR A 17 7.05 0.57 10.83
N VAL A 18 6.98 -0.59 11.48
CA VAL A 18 5.70 -1.18 11.94
C VAL A 18 4.85 -0.26 12.81
N ASN A 19 5.48 0.64 13.56
CA ASN A 19 4.80 1.54 14.49
C ASN A 19 4.34 2.86 13.86
N CYS A 20 4.67 3.13 12.58
CA CYS A 20 4.28 4.39 11.96
C CYS A 20 2.83 4.34 11.50
N LYS A 21 2.15 5.49 11.59
CA LYS A 21 0.72 5.63 11.24
C LYS A 21 0.43 5.20 9.81
N GLN A 22 1.36 5.44 8.89
CA GLN A 22 1.21 5.07 7.48
C GLN A 22 1.20 3.55 7.31
N PHE A 23 2.04 2.82 8.05
CA PHE A 23 2.06 1.36 8.02
C PHE A 23 0.80 0.76 8.65
N GLN A 24 0.31 1.32 9.75
CA GLN A 24 -0.96 0.89 10.37
C GLN A 24 -2.16 1.07 9.42
N LEU A 25 -2.20 2.18 8.67
CA LEU A 25 -3.21 2.38 7.63
C LEU A 25 -3.11 1.34 6.51
N LEU A 26 -1.89 0.94 6.13
CA LEU A 26 -1.68 -0.15 5.17
C LEU A 26 -2.11 -1.49 5.73
N GLU A 27 -1.83 -1.80 7.01
CA GLU A 27 -2.32 -3.02 7.66
C GLU A 27 -3.85 -3.09 7.59
N ARG A 28 -4.53 -2.03 8.03
CA ARG A 28 -6.00 -1.97 7.98
C ARG A 28 -6.54 -2.13 6.57
N PHE A 29 -5.91 -1.47 5.59
CA PHE A 29 -6.27 -1.62 4.19
C PHE A 29 -6.10 -3.06 3.70
N THR A 30 -4.99 -3.71 4.04
CA THR A 30 -4.73 -5.12 3.71
C THR A 30 -5.77 -6.03 4.37
N VAL A 31 -6.11 -5.83 5.64
CA VAL A 31 -7.18 -6.62 6.29
C VAL A 31 -8.50 -6.53 5.52
N ILE A 32 -8.91 -5.33 5.10
CA ILE A 32 -10.16 -5.11 4.37
C ILE A 32 -10.15 -5.78 2.97
N ILE A 33 -8.98 -5.85 2.30
CA ILE A 33 -8.85 -6.57 1.03
C ILE A 33 -9.17 -8.06 1.19
N TYR A 34 -8.68 -8.69 2.26
CA TYR A 34 -8.86 -10.11 2.49
C TYR A 34 -10.19 -10.45 3.18
N ASN A 35 -10.69 -9.57 4.04
CA ASN A 35 -11.97 -9.71 4.72
C ASN A 35 -12.63 -8.33 4.94
N LYS A 36 -13.55 -7.96 4.04
CA LYS A 36 -14.23 -6.65 4.04
C LYS A 36 -15.09 -6.38 5.27
N THR A 37 -15.54 -7.42 5.96
CA THR A 37 -16.37 -7.30 7.17
C THR A 37 -15.55 -7.40 8.45
N SER A 38 -14.22 -7.56 8.36
CA SER A 38 -13.34 -7.61 9.52
C SER A 38 -13.23 -6.25 10.19
N ASN A 39 -13.28 -6.25 11.53
CA ASN A 39 -13.01 -5.08 12.36
C ASN A 39 -11.58 -5.06 12.90
N LEU A 40 -10.72 -5.99 12.47
CA LEU A 40 -9.33 -6.08 12.92
C LEU A 40 -8.45 -5.04 12.21
N ASP A 41 -7.54 -4.44 12.95
CA ASP A 41 -6.58 -3.48 12.39
C ASP A 41 -5.24 -4.12 12.00
N SER A 42 -4.90 -5.27 12.60
CA SER A 42 -3.64 -5.97 12.32
C SER A 42 -3.80 -7.11 11.32
N VAL A 43 -2.85 -7.20 10.38
CA VAL A 43 -2.81 -8.32 9.43
C VAL A 43 -2.49 -9.65 10.10
N ASN A 44 -1.73 -9.65 11.21
CA ASN A 44 -1.42 -10.87 11.95
C ASN A 44 -2.64 -11.41 12.68
N GLU A 45 -3.48 -10.53 13.25
CA GLU A 45 -4.74 -10.94 13.86
C GLU A 45 -5.72 -11.47 12.82
N ALA A 46 -5.87 -10.77 11.70
CA ALA A 46 -6.71 -11.23 10.59
C ALA A 46 -6.22 -12.56 10.01
N ARG A 47 -4.89 -12.74 9.88
CA ARG A 47 -4.27 -14.00 9.47
C ARG A 47 -4.64 -15.13 10.42
N ARG A 48 -4.52 -14.91 11.74
CA ARG A 48 -4.85 -15.90 12.78
C ARG A 48 -6.33 -16.29 12.73
N GLU A 49 -7.23 -15.32 12.60
CA GLU A 49 -8.67 -15.57 12.51
C GLU A 49 -9.00 -16.41 11.28
N LEU A 50 -8.56 -15.97 10.09
CA LEU A 50 -8.85 -16.65 8.84
C LEU A 50 -8.22 -18.05 8.75
N PHE A 51 -7.01 -18.22 9.29
CA PHE A 51 -6.36 -19.54 9.36
C PHE A 51 -7.12 -20.51 10.28
N SER A 52 -7.80 -20.00 11.31
CA SER A 52 -8.56 -20.81 12.25
C SER A 52 -9.95 -21.19 11.71
N GLN A 53 -10.40 -20.59 10.61
CA GLN A 53 -11.69 -20.91 9.99
C GLN A 53 -11.60 -22.20 9.16
N LYS A 54 -12.57 -23.11 9.37
CA LYS A 54 -12.65 -24.37 8.63
C LYS A 54 -12.88 -24.10 7.14
N ASN A 55 -12.12 -24.78 6.28
CA ASN A 55 -12.18 -24.67 4.82
C ASN A 55 -11.83 -23.28 4.24
N TRP A 56 -11.11 -22.42 4.98
CA TRP A 56 -10.59 -21.19 4.39
C TRP A 56 -9.44 -21.51 3.42
N PRO A 57 -9.49 -21.04 2.15
CA PRO A 57 -8.42 -21.30 1.20
C PRO A 57 -7.11 -20.64 1.64
N MET A 58 -5.99 -21.37 1.57
CA MET A 58 -4.66 -20.86 1.93
C MET A 58 -4.28 -19.58 1.16
N GLU A 59 -4.68 -19.49 -0.11
CA GLU A 59 -4.44 -18.34 -0.99
C GLU A 59 -5.22 -17.08 -0.55
N LYS A 60 -6.26 -17.24 0.27
CA LYS A 60 -7.07 -16.15 0.83
C LYS A 60 -6.60 -15.72 2.22
N ILE A 61 -5.41 -16.11 2.64
CA ILE A 61 -4.83 -15.70 3.91
C ILE A 61 -3.96 -14.44 3.67
N PRO A 62 -4.14 -13.36 4.45
CA PRO A 62 -3.35 -12.14 4.31
C PRO A 62 -1.86 -12.39 4.57
N PRO A 63 -0.95 -11.54 4.05
CA PRO A 63 0.48 -11.62 4.36
C PRO A 63 0.72 -11.46 5.87
N THR A 64 1.90 -11.88 6.35
CA THR A 64 2.35 -11.52 7.69
C THR A 64 2.71 -10.03 7.75
N GLN A 65 2.76 -9.46 8.96
CA GLN A 65 3.17 -8.07 9.16
C GLN A 65 4.55 -7.78 8.57
N GLU A 66 5.54 -8.66 8.80
CA GLU A 66 6.87 -8.55 8.22
C GLU A 66 6.86 -8.59 6.69
N ALA A 67 6.07 -9.50 6.09
CA ALA A 67 5.96 -9.57 4.63
C ALA A 67 5.35 -8.28 4.06
N LEU A 68 4.30 -7.75 4.70
CA LEU A 68 3.69 -6.47 4.33
C LEU A 68 4.69 -5.31 4.46
N LEU A 69 5.51 -5.30 5.52
CA LEU A 69 6.57 -4.29 5.70
C LEU A 69 7.59 -4.35 4.57
N GLN A 70 8.10 -5.54 4.24
CA GLN A 70 9.08 -5.71 3.16
C GLN A 70 8.49 -5.31 1.80
N HIS A 71 7.23 -5.66 1.52
CA HIS A 71 6.55 -5.22 0.31
C HIS A 71 6.38 -3.70 0.26
N THR A 72 6.07 -3.07 1.39
CA THR A 72 5.95 -1.60 1.49
C THR A 72 7.29 -0.92 1.23
N LEU A 73 8.37 -1.38 1.88
CA LEU A 73 9.72 -0.86 1.67
C LEU A 73 10.16 -1.01 0.21
N ARG A 74 9.90 -2.18 -0.39
CA ARG A 74 10.17 -2.41 -1.82
C ARG A 74 9.40 -1.44 -2.71
N ALA A 75 8.11 -1.21 -2.44
CA ALA A 75 7.29 -0.28 -3.23
C ALA A 75 7.78 1.17 -3.13
N VAL A 76 8.16 1.62 -1.93
CA VAL A 76 8.76 2.95 -1.70
C VAL A 76 10.08 3.09 -2.47
N TYR A 77 10.93 2.08 -2.40
CA TYR A 77 12.21 2.07 -3.11
C TYR A 77 12.00 2.12 -4.63
N GLN A 78 11.09 1.30 -5.16
CA GLN A 78 10.73 1.33 -6.58
C GLN A 78 10.20 2.71 -6.98
N ALA A 79 9.29 3.30 -6.21
CA ALA A 79 8.78 4.64 -6.50
C ALA A 79 9.91 5.68 -6.65
N GLY A 80 10.92 5.63 -5.79
CA GLY A 80 12.11 6.50 -5.89
C GLY A 80 12.95 6.28 -7.16
N ILE A 81 13.08 5.04 -7.65
CA ILE A 81 13.78 4.77 -8.92
C ILE A 81 13.02 5.39 -10.10
N TRP A 82 11.69 5.30 -10.11
CA TRP A 82 10.86 5.75 -11.23
C TRP A 82 10.57 7.25 -11.19
N GLU A 83 10.76 7.93 -10.06
CA GLU A 83 10.42 9.34 -9.85
C GLU A 83 11.04 10.29 -10.91
N PRO A 84 12.35 10.19 -11.27
CA PRO A 84 12.92 11.03 -12.31
C PRO A 84 12.28 10.80 -13.69
N VAL A 85 12.00 9.54 -14.05
CA VAL A 85 11.37 9.18 -15.33
C VAL A 85 9.95 9.73 -15.41
N ILE A 86 9.20 9.67 -14.30
CA ILE A 86 7.85 10.21 -14.22
C ILE A 86 7.89 11.75 -14.35
N ASN A 87 8.84 12.41 -13.69
CA ASN A 87 8.96 13.87 -13.76
C ASN A 87 9.30 14.36 -15.17
N VAL A 88 10.24 13.69 -15.84
CA VAL A 88 10.55 13.96 -17.26
C VAL A 88 9.34 13.69 -18.15
N SER A 89 8.64 12.59 -17.94
CA SER A 89 7.44 12.26 -18.71
C SER A 89 6.35 13.33 -18.54
N ARG A 90 6.16 13.86 -17.32
CA ARG A 90 5.22 14.96 -17.04
C ARG A 90 5.64 16.27 -17.70
N SER A 91 6.93 16.63 -17.68
CA SER A 91 7.42 17.85 -18.34
C SER A 91 7.33 17.78 -19.87
N LEU A 92 7.30 16.56 -20.43
CA LEU A 92 7.17 16.32 -21.86
C LEU A 92 5.71 16.16 -22.32
N GLN A 93 4.72 16.11 -21.42
CA GLN A 93 3.32 16.14 -21.83
C GLN A 93 3.02 17.53 -22.41
N PRO A 94 2.52 17.64 -23.65
CA PRO A 94 2.05 18.92 -24.17
C PRO A 94 1.00 19.46 -23.20
N GLN A 95 1.03 20.75 -22.88
CA GLN A 95 -0.12 21.44 -22.28
C GLN A 95 -1.32 21.11 -23.16
N ARG A 96 -2.21 20.21 -22.69
CA ARG A 96 -3.48 19.95 -23.36
C ARG A 96 -4.22 21.29 -23.38
N ALA A 97 -4.29 21.86 -24.58
CA ALA A 97 -5.08 22.98 -25.03
C ALA A 97 -6.03 23.55 -23.95
N LEU A 98 -5.66 24.70 -23.40
CA LEU A 98 -6.62 25.66 -22.85
C LEU A 98 -7.29 26.49 -23.97
N ASP A 99 -7.17 26.04 -25.22
CA ASP A 99 -7.74 26.69 -26.39
C ASP A 99 -8.82 25.80 -27.00
N GLY A 100 -10.02 25.78 -26.41
CA GLY A 100 -11.15 25.03 -26.99
C GLY A 100 -12.33 24.73 -26.09
N LEU A 101 -12.94 25.76 -25.48
CA LEU A 101 -14.38 26.00 -25.26
C LEU A 101 -14.60 27.05 -24.17
#